data_AF-K2HR93-F1
#
_entry.id   AF-K2HR93-F1
#
_cell.length_a   1.000
_cell.length_b   1.000
_cell.length_c   1.000
_cell.angle_alpha   90.00
_cell.angle_beta   90.00
_cell.angle_gamma   90.00
#
_symmetry.space_group_name_H-M   'P 1'
#
loop_
_entity.id
_entity.type
_entity.pdbx_description
1 polymer ?
#
loop_
_entity_poly.entity_id
_entity_poly.type
_entity_poly.pdbx_seq_one_letter_code
_entity_poly.pdbx_strand_id
1 'polypeptide(L)'
;MTNISKSNLIIKNRKFTAEALWSMGRINGYDLFDNTLLYTVSYYDIPKNGSSSHIIIKTLNSKEYIDLTSKMRDSNDQLTKSCAQSQTNAIFDKNGRGILFNSNGKLFEYYFDSEQVEQLSTGSLDIREFKISPDYSKCLFISSVEHSYKNEDYNDLPLTSGMIFEDLNYRHWDEFNTSLPHPFVSKLNNMKFEDHPFDILENEPYESPLKPFGGIEQLCWSKDSKKIAYTCKKKVGKEYATSTDSDIYVYDTETKTTINLCKDFEPKNYGFDSNPMYSPSGKKIAWVSMERDGYESDRSRLIIFDLDTKKKSFVSEWFESNVESFDWINDCQMVFTGVWHGLTHIYIIEINNDNELVNHEQITTGQYDYKSVKWFGNKLIVKRQSMIEADELYELDLKTKEIKQISFENDFIYTQIDKASVQPKWMKTVDNKDMLVWVIYPPHFDSTKKYPTLLYCQGGPQSAVSQFWSYRWNFLLMASEGYIIIAPNRRGLPGFGMEWLEEISLDYGGLCMKDLLTSVDLMKKESYVDSDRLGCVGASFGGYSVYWLAGHHQKRFKV
;
A
#
# COMPACT_ATOMS: atom_id res chain seq x y z
N MET A 1 -16.41 25.28 -3.06
CA MET A 1 -15.60 24.08 -3.33
C MET A 1 -16.18 23.36 -4.52
N THR A 2 -15.32 22.88 -5.41
CA THR A 2 -15.72 22.45 -6.75
C THR A 2 -15.97 20.94 -6.77
N ASN A 3 -17.12 20.51 -7.29
CA ASN A 3 -17.43 19.09 -7.46
C ASN A 3 -16.43 18.50 -8.47
N ILE A 4 -15.47 17.72 -7.97
CA ILE A 4 -14.60 16.88 -8.80
C ILE A 4 -15.29 15.51 -8.88
N SER A 5 -15.34 14.93 -10.07
CA SER A 5 -15.99 13.65 -10.35
C SER A 5 -15.21 12.92 -11.45
N LYS A 6 -15.68 11.72 -11.82
CA LYS A 6 -15.10 10.92 -12.89
C LYS A 6 -14.94 11.74 -14.18
N SER A 7 -13.75 11.69 -14.77
CA SER A 7 -13.42 12.40 -16.01
C SER A 7 -14.24 11.85 -17.19
N ASN A 8 -14.64 12.73 -18.11
CA ASN A 8 -15.25 12.40 -19.39
C ASN A 8 -14.28 12.58 -20.57
N LEU A 9 -12.98 12.48 -20.32
CA LEU A 9 -11.93 12.71 -21.31
C LEU A 9 -12.14 11.85 -22.57
N ILE A 10 -12.11 12.53 -23.73
CA ILE A 10 -12.07 11.88 -25.04
C ILE A 10 -10.62 11.90 -25.54
N ILE A 11 -10.05 10.73 -25.77
CA ILE A 11 -8.66 10.59 -26.21
C ILE A 11 -8.57 10.68 -27.72
N LYS A 12 -7.70 11.57 -28.21
CA LYS A 12 -7.40 11.69 -29.64
C LYS A 12 -6.29 10.73 -30.05
N ASN A 13 -6.34 10.25 -31.29
CA ASN A 13 -5.29 9.41 -31.91
C ASN A 13 -4.99 8.09 -31.18
N ARG A 14 -5.90 7.63 -30.30
CA ARG A 14 -5.77 6.38 -29.55
C ARG A 14 -4.48 6.23 -28.74
N LYS A 15 -3.87 7.35 -28.35
CA LYS A 15 -2.60 7.39 -27.63
C LYS A 15 -2.84 7.63 -26.14
N PHE A 16 -2.18 6.88 -25.27
CA PHE A 16 -2.22 7.15 -23.82
C PHE A 16 -1.36 8.39 -23.51
N THR A 17 -1.94 9.41 -22.87
CA THR A 17 -1.29 10.69 -22.56
C THR A 17 -1.22 10.93 -21.05
N ALA A 18 -0.51 11.98 -20.62
CA ALA A 18 -0.48 12.39 -19.22
C ALA A 18 -1.89 12.79 -18.72
N GLU A 19 -2.70 13.46 -19.54
CA GLU A 19 -4.08 13.80 -19.23
C GLU A 19 -4.94 12.54 -19.06
N ALA A 20 -4.71 11.51 -19.88
CA ALA A 20 -5.36 10.21 -19.71
C ALA A 20 -4.99 9.57 -18.38
N LEU A 21 -3.69 9.50 -18.05
CA LEU A 21 -3.19 8.96 -16.78
C LEU A 21 -3.79 9.67 -15.55
N TRP A 22 -3.87 11.00 -15.58
CA TRP A 22 -4.44 11.78 -14.48
C TRP A 22 -5.98 11.79 -14.44
N SER A 23 -6.65 11.42 -15.54
CA SER A 23 -8.11 11.26 -15.59
C SER A 23 -8.60 9.94 -14.99
N MET A 24 -7.70 8.99 -14.75
CA MET A 24 -8.04 7.66 -14.22
C MET A 24 -8.50 7.71 -12.77
N GLY A 25 -9.47 6.86 -12.43
CA GLY A 25 -9.89 6.64 -11.06
C GLY A 25 -8.86 5.81 -10.30
N ARG A 26 -8.59 6.18 -9.04
CA ARG A 26 -7.66 5.45 -8.16
C ARG A 26 -8.44 4.75 -7.06
N ILE A 27 -8.53 3.42 -7.13
CA ILE A 27 -9.26 2.62 -6.14
C ILE A 27 -8.45 2.51 -4.85
N ASN A 28 -9.05 2.91 -3.73
CA ASN A 28 -8.45 2.88 -2.41
C ASN A 28 -8.98 1.70 -1.59
N GLY A 29 -9.72 1.96 -0.50
CA GLY A 29 -10.30 0.95 0.39
C GLY A 29 -11.58 0.33 -0.18
N TYR A 30 -11.85 -0.92 0.19
CA TYR A 30 -13.02 -1.69 -0.22
C TYR A 30 -13.57 -2.60 0.89
N ASP A 31 -14.86 -2.84 0.82
CA ASP A 31 -15.61 -3.67 1.74
C ASP A 31 -16.73 -4.43 1.02
N LEU A 32 -17.23 -5.50 1.63
CA LEU A 32 -18.25 -6.35 1.04
C LEU A 32 -19.25 -6.77 2.12
N PHE A 33 -20.52 -6.56 1.83
CA PHE A 33 -21.64 -7.09 2.62
C PHE A 33 -22.53 -7.91 1.69
N ASP A 34 -22.70 -9.20 1.99
CA ASP A 34 -23.34 -10.18 1.11
C ASP A 34 -22.76 -10.16 -0.32
N ASN A 35 -23.54 -9.65 -1.29
CA ASN A 35 -23.12 -9.48 -2.68
C ASN A 35 -23.03 -8.00 -3.08
N THR A 36 -22.99 -7.08 -2.13
CA THR A 36 -22.86 -5.65 -2.38
C THR A 36 -21.45 -5.21 -2.07
N LEU A 37 -20.71 -4.86 -3.12
CA LEU A 37 -19.38 -4.30 -3.05
C LEU A 37 -19.45 -2.81 -2.77
N LEU A 38 -18.65 -2.36 -1.82
CA LEU A 38 -18.33 -0.96 -1.57
C LEU A 38 -16.85 -0.75 -1.86
N TYR A 39 -16.52 0.33 -2.56
CA TYR A 39 -15.13 0.79 -2.66
C TYR A 39 -15.07 2.30 -2.77
N THR A 40 -13.92 2.84 -2.40
CA THR A 40 -13.61 4.26 -2.57
C THR A 40 -12.72 4.48 -3.79
N VAL A 41 -13.00 5.52 -4.57
CA VAL A 41 -12.22 5.90 -5.75
C VAL A 41 -11.90 7.39 -5.72
N SER A 42 -10.63 7.75 -5.88
CA SER A 42 -10.21 9.16 -5.98
C SER A 42 -10.17 9.60 -7.44
N TYR A 43 -10.78 10.74 -7.71
CA TYR A 43 -10.70 11.46 -8.99
C TYR A 43 -9.91 12.75 -8.82
N TYR A 44 -9.17 13.13 -9.86
CA TYR A 44 -8.29 14.30 -9.87
C TYR A 44 -8.72 15.28 -10.96
N ASP A 45 -8.59 16.57 -10.66
CA ASP A 45 -8.85 17.66 -11.59
C ASP A 45 -7.60 18.54 -11.68
N ILE A 46 -6.87 18.42 -12.80
CA ILE A 46 -5.61 19.15 -13.03
C ILE A 46 -5.82 20.67 -12.98
N PRO A 47 -6.79 21.26 -13.74
CA PRO A 47 -7.03 22.71 -13.68
C PRO A 47 -7.29 23.25 -12.27
N LYS A 48 -7.97 22.47 -11.42
CA LYS A 48 -8.28 22.87 -10.03
C LYS A 48 -7.18 22.52 -9.04
N ASN A 49 -6.15 21.78 -9.47
CA ASN A 49 -5.10 21.23 -8.60
C ASN A 49 -5.69 20.54 -7.35
N GLY A 50 -6.70 19.70 -7.55
CA GLY A 50 -7.47 19.09 -6.47
C GLY A 50 -7.89 17.66 -6.76
N SER A 51 -8.40 17.00 -5.73
CA SER A 51 -8.99 15.67 -5.86
C SER A 51 -10.24 15.53 -5.00
N SER A 52 -11.04 14.52 -5.29
CA SER A 52 -12.17 14.12 -4.47
C SER A 52 -12.28 12.60 -4.45
N SER A 53 -12.40 12.02 -3.26
CA SER A 53 -12.69 10.61 -3.08
C SER A 53 -14.20 10.37 -3.04
N HIS A 54 -14.64 9.41 -3.83
CA HIS A 54 -16.03 9.00 -3.98
C HIS A 54 -16.25 7.60 -3.42
N ILE A 55 -17.42 7.35 -2.85
CA ILE A 55 -17.87 6.04 -2.41
C ILE A 55 -18.75 5.45 -3.51
N ILE A 56 -18.34 4.30 -4.03
CA ILE A 56 -19.04 3.54 -5.06
C ILE A 56 -19.64 2.28 -4.45
N ILE A 57 -20.91 2.04 -4.75
CA ILE A 57 -21.64 0.85 -4.35
C ILE A 57 -22.10 0.10 -5.60
N LYS A 58 -21.91 -1.21 -5.62
CA LYS A 58 -22.31 -2.08 -6.73
C LYS A 58 -22.69 -3.46 -6.23
N THR A 59 -23.76 -4.03 -6.79
CA THR A 59 -24.01 -5.47 -6.66
C THR A 59 -23.00 -6.26 -7.50
N LEU A 60 -22.35 -7.24 -6.91
CA LEU A 60 -21.44 -8.15 -7.60
C LEU A 60 -22.13 -8.74 -8.84
N ASN A 61 -21.38 -8.80 -9.96
CA ASN A 61 -21.84 -9.20 -11.29
C ASN A 61 -22.70 -8.18 -12.06
N SER A 62 -23.16 -7.10 -11.42
CA SER A 62 -23.75 -5.98 -12.15
C SER A 62 -22.67 -5.12 -12.81
N LYS A 63 -22.97 -4.55 -13.97
CA LYS A 63 -22.17 -3.45 -14.54
C LYS A 63 -22.57 -2.10 -13.96
N GLU A 64 -23.80 -1.98 -13.48
CA GLU A 64 -24.32 -0.77 -12.86
C GLU A 64 -23.70 -0.57 -11.48
N TYR A 65 -23.50 0.71 -11.14
CA TYR A 65 -22.99 1.13 -9.85
C TYR A 65 -23.69 2.43 -9.45
N ILE A 66 -23.66 2.72 -8.15
CA ILE A 66 -24.15 3.95 -7.55
C ILE A 66 -22.93 4.72 -7.05
N ASP A 67 -22.72 5.92 -7.58
CA ASP A 67 -21.82 6.90 -6.99
C ASP A 67 -22.54 7.60 -5.84
N LEU A 68 -22.38 7.05 -4.63
CA LEU A 68 -23.07 7.52 -3.45
C LEU A 68 -22.66 8.94 -3.09
N THR A 69 -21.40 9.31 -3.34
CA THR A 69 -20.90 10.66 -3.08
C THR A 69 -21.61 11.68 -3.96
N SER A 70 -21.75 11.41 -5.25
CA SER A 70 -22.53 12.28 -6.14
C SER A 70 -24.00 12.36 -5.71
N LYS A 71 -24.60 11.24 -5.32
CA LYS A 71 -25.98 11.21 -4.78
C LYS A 71 -26.13 12.09 -3.52
N MET A 72 -25.17 12.01 -2.60
CA MET A 72 -25.17 12.84 -1.37
C MET A 72 -25.02 14.34 -1.68
N ARG A 73 -24.24 14.73 -2.71
CA ARG A 73 -24.10 16.14 -3.15
C ARG A 73 -25.41 16.75 -3.64
N ASP A 74 -26.26 15.92 -4.24
CA ASP A 74 -27.56 16.32 -4.79
C ASP A 74 -28.67 16.29 -3.74
N SER A 75 -28.37 15.87 -2.50
CA SER A 75 -29.33 15.86 -1.41
C SER A 75 -29.84 17.27 -1.05
N ASN A 76 -31.12 17.35 -0.71
CA ASN A 76 -31.73 18.55 -0.13
C ASN A 76 -31.39 18.73 1.35
N ASP A 77 -30.92 17.67 2.02
CA ASP A 77 -30.44 17.74 3.38
C ASP A 77 -29.03 18.36 3.43
N GLN A 78 -28.87 19.40 4.24
CA GLN A 78 -27.65 20.19 4.29
C GLN A 78 -26.47 19.41 4.85
N LEU A 79 -26.72 18.52 5.83
CA LEU A 79 -25.66 17.73 6.45
C LEU A 79 -25.12 16.72 5.43
N THR A 80 -26.01 15.97 4.78
CA THR A 80 -25.72 15.00 3.72
C THR A 80 -24.93 15.63 2.59
N LYS A 81 -25.34 16.83 2.17
CA LYS A 81 -24.61 17.58 1.16
C LYS A 81 -23.22 18.03 1.62
N SER A 82 -23.09 18.44 2.88
CA SER A 82 -21.84 18.99 3.42
C SER A 82 -20.74 17.93 3.58
N CYS A 83 -21.10 16.69 3.89
CA CYS A 83 -20.15 15.58 4.03
C CYS A 83 -19.79 14.92 2.69
N ALA A 84 -20.42 15.34 1.58
CA ALA A 84 -20.21 14.78 0.25
C ALA A 84 -18.96 15.33 -0.49
N GLN A 85 -17.94 15.80 0.24
CA GLN A 85 -16.73 16.43 -0.34
C GLN A 85 -15.65 15.42 -0.74
N SER A 86 -15.04 14.75 0.24
CA SER A 86 -14.05 13.70 0.05
C SER A 86 -14.18 12.72 1.21
N GLN A 87 -14.53 11.47 0.91
CA GLN A 87 -14.74 10.45 1.94
C GLN A 87 -13.64 9.41 1.92
N THR A 88 -13.24 8.96 3.10
CA THR A 88 -12.23 7.92 3.29
C THR A 88 -12.74 6.86 4.27
N ASN A 89 -12.06 5.71 4.31
CA ASN A 89 -12.34 4.62 5.25
C ASN A 89 -13.82 4.18 5.26
N ALA A 90 -14.48 4.13 4.10
CA ALA A 90 -15.87 3.69 4.03
C ALA A 90 -15.99 2.16 4.23
N ILE A 91 -16.92 1.73 5.09
CA ILE A 91 -17.24 0.31 5.37
C ILE A 91 -18.75 0.14 5.54
N PHE A 92 -19.27 -1.07 5.42
CA PHE A 92 -20.68 -1.34 5.72
C PHE A 92 -20.97 -1.25 7.23
N ASP A 93 -22.20 -0.87 7.57
CA ASP A 93 -22.71 -1.03 8.94
C ASP A 93 -22.89 -2.52 9.30
N LYS A 94 -23.30 -2.80 10.54
CA LYS A 94 -23.51 -4.17 11.05
C LYS A 94 -24.46 -5.03 10.22
N ASN A 95 -25.46 -4.40 9.62
CA ASN A 95 -26.62 -5.07 9.02
C ASN A 95 -26.72 -4.84 7.50
N GLY A 96 -25.74 -4.18 6.89
CA GLY A 96 -25.76 -3.76 5.49
C GLY A 96 -26.85 -2.74 5.16
N ARG A 97 -27.40 -2.02 6.15
CA ARG A 97 -28.49 -1.01 5.92
C ARG A 97 -27.94 0.37 5.58
N GLY A 98 -26.65 0.55 5.77
CA GLY A 98 -25.94 1.79 5.56
C GLY A 98 -24.44 1.55 5.54
N ILE A 99 -23.71 2.67 5.55
CA ILE A 99 -22.25 2.69 5.55
C ILE A 99 -21.73 3.66 6.58
N LEU A 100 -20.59 3.32 7.17
CA LEU A 100 -19.80 4.22 8.00
C LEU A 100 -18.67 4.79 7.16
N PHE A 101 -18.40 6.09 7.27
CA PHE A 101 -17.30 6.72 6.53
C PHE A 101 -16.76 7.94 7.27
N ASN A 102 -15.51 8.28 6.96
CA ASN A 102 -14.90 9.53 7.41
C ASN A 102 -15.13 10.61 6.35
N SER A 103 -15.56 11.79 6.79
CA SER A 103 -15.51 13.02 6.01
C SER A 103 -15.03 14.16 6.90
N ASN A 104 -14.05 14.94 6.44
CA ASN A 104 -13.56 16.13 7.14
C ASN A 104 -13.21 15.91 8.62
N GLY A 105 -12.54 14.79 8.93
CA GLY A 105 -12.11 14.50 10.29
C GLY A 105 -13.21 13.97 11.22
N LYS A 106 -14.41 13.67 10.69
CA LYS A 106 -15.56 13.21 11.48
C LYS A 106 -16.13 11.93 10.91
N LEU A 107 -16.68 11.09 11.80
CA LEU A 107 -17.33 9.84 11.46
C LEU A 107 -18.82 10.06 11.21
N PHE A 108 -19.31 9.54 10.09
CA PHE A 108 -20.71 9.60 9.69
C PHE A 108 -21.24 8.20 9.37
N GLU A 109 -22.54 8.04 9.49
CA GLU A 109 -23.31 6.92 8.96
C GLU A 109 -24.26 7.43 7.87
N TYR A 110 -24.27 6.80 6.71
CA TYR A 110 -25.28 7.03 5.66
C TYR A 110 -26.25 5.85 5.65
N TYR A 111 -27.54 6.13 5.74
CA TYR A 111 -28.58 5.11 5.70
C TYR A 111 -29.18 4.98 4.30
N PHE A 112 -29.22 3.76 3.74
CA PHE A 112 -29.71 3.55 2.38
C PHE A 112 -31.21 3.83 2.22
N ASP A 113 -32.02 3.50 3.23
CA ASP A 113 -33.48 3.62 3.17
C ASP A 113 -33.96 5.08 3.21
N SER A 114 -33.36 5.90 4.07
CA SER A 114 -33.73 7.32 4.22
C SER A 114 -32.92 8.25 3.32
N GLU A 115 -31.81 7.76 2.79
CA GLU A 115 -30.82 8.53 2.04
C GLU A 115 -30.25 9.74 2.81
N GLN A 116 -30.23 9.64 4.15
CA GLN A 116 -29.74 10.66 5.05
C GLN A 116 -28.43 10.23 5.70
N VAL A 117 -27.61 11.21 6.09
CA VAL A 117 -26.46 10.98 6.96
C VAL A 117 -26.74 11.38 8.41
N GLU A 118 -26.04 10.73 9.31
CA GLU A 118 -25.94 11.11 10.71
C GLU A 118 -24.47 11.21 11.10
N GLN A 119 -24.11 12.28 11.82
CA GLN A 119 -22.77 12.39 12.41
C GLN A 119 -22.71 11.56 13.69
N LEU A 120 -21.76 10.63 13.75
CA LEU A 120 -21.58 9.74 14.90
C LEU A 120 -20.55 10.27 15.88
N SER A 121 -19.48 10.90 15.39
CA SER A 121 -18.42 11.43 16.25
C SER A 121 -18.76 12.80 16.83
N THR A 122 -18.47 12.99 18.11
CA THR A 122 -18.55 14.26 18.83
C THR A 122 -17.14 14.74 19.24
N GLY A 123 -17.01 16.00 19.64
CA GLY A 123 -15.76 16.55 20.15
C GLY A 123 -14.78 17.11 19.10
N SER A 124 -13.64 17.57 19.58
CA SER A 124 -12.64 18.32 18.81
C SER A 124 -11.63 17.45 18.07
N LEU A 125 -11.43 16.19 18.45
CA LEU A 125 -10.46 15.32 17.79
C LEU A 125 -10.87 15.02 16.35
N ASP A 126 -9.90 15.05 15.45
CA ASP A 126 -10.07 14.67 14.06
C ASP A 126 -9.77 13.18 13.90
N ILE A 127 -10.74 12.48 13.32
CA ILE A 127 -10.61 11.09 12.94
C ILE A 127 -9.89 11.06 11.59
N ARG A 128 -8.74 10.39 11.50
CA ARG A 128 -8.06 10.13 10.23
C ARG A 128 -8.60 8.87 9.56
N GLU A 129 -8.63 7.79 10.33
CA GLU A 129 -9.13 6.46 9.96
C GLU A 129 -9.71 5.78 11.21
N PHE A 130 -10.56 4.77 11.03
CA PHE A 130 -11.28 4.12 12.12
C PHE A 130 -11.58 2.64 11.87
N LYS A 131 -11.77 1.91 12.97
CA LYS A 131 -12.32 0.54 13.03
C LYS A 131 -13.34 0.45 14.16
N ILE A 132 -14.50 -0.12 13.83
CA ILE A 132 -15.52 -0.45 14.83
C ILE A 132 -15.15 -1.79 15.47
N SER A 133 -15.31 -1.86 16.79
CA SER A 133 -15.12 -3.10 17.55
C SER A 133 -16.15 -4.18 17.14
N PRO A 134 -15.82 -5.48 17.23
CA PRO A 134 -16.70 -6.56 16.76
C PRO A 134 -18.13 -6.57 17.32
N ASP A 135 -18.29 -6.15 18.57
CA ASP A 135 -19.60 -6.02 19.24
C ASP A 135 -20.32 -4.69 18.96
N TYR A 136 -19.69 -3.78 18.20
CA TYR A 136 -20.16 -2.44 17.87
C TYR A 136 -20.30 -1.50 19.09
N SER A 137 -19.62 -1.81 20.21
CA SER A 137 -19.69 -0.99 21.44
C SER A 137 -18.63 0.11 21.53
N LYS A 138 -17.60 0.07 20.68
CA LYS A 138 -16.47 1.00 20.66
C LYS A 138 -15.99 1.31 19.25
N CYS A 139 -15.43 2.49 19.07
CA CYS A 139 -14.69 2.91 17.87
C CYS A 139 -13.22 3.14 18.24
N LEU A 140 -12.32 2.45 17.52
CA LEU A 140 -10.88 2.72 17.53
C LEU A 140 -10.58 3.64 16.35
N PHE A 141 -9.92 4.76 16.59
CA PHE A 141 -9.60 5.72 15.55
C PHE A 141 -8.21 6.32 15.72
N ILE A 142 -7.65 6.84 14.63
CA ILE A 142 -6.37 7.53 14.64
C ILE A 142 -6.63 9.03 14.67
N SER A 143 -6.03 9.73 15.62
CA SER A 143 -6.01 11.20 15.70
C SER A 143 -4.57 11.68 15.94
N SER A 144 -4.28 12.90 15.53
CA SER A 144 -2.98 13.51 15.81
C SER A 144 -2.98 14.17 17.19
N VAL A 145 -1.89 13.99 17.93
CA VAL A 145 -1.55 14.78 19.13
C VAL A 145 -0.43 15.76 18.78
N GLU A 146 -0.41 16.91 19.44
CA GLU A 146 0.67 17.88 19.28
C GLU A 146 1.99 17.28 19.76
N HIS A 147 3.05 17.46 18.97
CA HIS A 147 4.40 17.06 19.33
C HIS A 147 5.33 18.21 19.05
N SER A 148 5.70 18.95 20.09
CA SER A 148 6.58 20.11 19.93
C SER A 148 8.03 19.72 20.16
N TYR A 149 8.86 19.97 19.15
CA TYR A 149 10.25 20.34 19.40
C TYR A 149 10.24 21.79 19.85
N LYS A 150 10.86 22.09 20.99
CA LYS A 150 10.81 23.44 21.57
C LYS A 150 11.31 24.48 20.56
N ASN A 151 10.42 25.36 20.12
CA ASN A 151 10.83 26.73 19.89
C ASN A 151 11.00 27.31 21.30
N GLU A 152 12.21 27.67 21.71
CA GLU A 152 12.31 28.51 22.91
C GLU A 152 11.48 29.78 22.63
N ASP A 153 10.56 30.10 23.54
CA ASP A 153 9.83 31.37 23.49
C ASP A 153 10.85 32.47 23.81
N TYR A 154 11.49 32.98 22.75
CA TYR A 154 12.36 34.14 22.84
C TYR A 154 11.49 35.38 23.02
N ASN A 155 11.02 35.59 24.26
CA ASN A 155 10.16 36.71 24.64
C ASN A 155 10.78 38.09 24.29
N ASP A 156 12.10 38.15 24.11
CA ASP A 156 12.87 39.33 23.69
C ASP A 156 13.09 39.42 22.16
N LEU A 157 12.77 38.38 21.39
CA LEU A 157 12.91 38.31 19.93
C LEU A 157 11.56 37.98 19.25
N PRO A 158 10.56 38.88 19.31
CA PRO A 158 9.18 38.60 18.82
C PRO A 158 9.06 38.41 17.31
N LEU A 159 10.14 38.60 16.54
CA LEU A 159 10.20 38.36 15.09
C LEU A 159 10.98 37.08 14.73
N THR A 160 11.45 36.32 15.72
CA THR A 160 12.25 35.13 15.45
C THR A 160 11.40 34.00 14.90
N SER A 161 11.92 33.35 13.85
CA SER A 161 11.38 32.11 13.28
C SER A 161 12.37 30.94 13.41
N GLY A 162 13.44 31.12 14.22
CA GLY A 162 14.44 30.10 14.45
C GLY A 162 13.87 28.92 15.23
N MET A 163 14.14 27.71 14.75
CA MET A 163 13.81 26.46 15.44
C MET A 163 15.11 25.83 15.95
N ILE A 164 15.13 25.36 17.19
CA ILE A 164 16.26 24.61 17.75
C ILE A 164 15.87 23.13 17.83
N PHE A 165 16.72 22.27 17.29
CA PHE A 165 16.56 20.82 17.37
C PHE A 165 17.80 20.24 18.03
N GLU A 166 17.62 19.61 19.18
CA GLU A 166 18.70 18.99 19.94
C GLU A 166 18.78 17.47 19.71
N ASP A 167 17.81 16.88 19.00
CA ASP A 167 17.73 15.45 18.73
C ASP A 167 17.08 15.16 17.35
N LEU A 168 17.25 13.93 16.87
CA LEU A 168 16.49 13.38 15.75
C LEU A 168 15.12 12.88 16.24
N ASN A 169 14.17 12.49 15.40
CA ASN A 169 14.05 12.74 13.99
C ASN A 169 13.12 13.94 13.80
N TYR A 170 13.65 15.17 13.85
CA TYR A 170 12.82 16.38 13.85
C TYR A 170 12.08 16.65 12.52
N ARG A 171 12.47 15.96 11.44
CA ARG A 171 11.88 16.08 10.12
C ARG A 171 11.81 14.72 9.43
N HIS A 172 10.69 14.38 8.82
CA HIS A 172 10.59 13.23 7.92
C HIS A 172 10.39 13.73 6.48
N TRP A 173 11.35 13.43 5.60
CA TRP A 173 11.43 13.96 4.23
C TRP A 173 11.30 15.50 4.17
N ASP A 174 10.16 16.01 3.70
CA ASP A 174 9.88 17.42 3.53
C ASP A 174 9.06 18.03 4.68
N GLU A 175 8.59 17.23 5.64
CA GLU A 175 7.70 17.65 6.73
C GLU A 175 8.39 17.67 8.10
N PHE A 176 8.16 18.72 8.88
CA PHE A 176 8.57 18.75 10.29
C PHE A 176 7.64 17.87 11.13
N ASN A 177 8.22 17.11 12.05
CA ASN A 177 7.46 16.22 12.91
C ASN A 177 6.80 17.01 14.06
N THR A 178 5.78 17.82 13.79
CA THR A 178 5.10 18.66 14.80
C THR A 178 3.86 18.00 15.42
N SER A 179 3.58 16.76 15.04
CA SER A 179 2.47 15.97 15.59
C SER A 179 2.78 14.48 15.51
N LEU A 180 2.18 13.68 16.40
CA LEU A 180 2.25 12.22 16.38
C LEU A 180 0.85 11.62 16.18
N PRO A 181 0.69 10.61 15.33
CA PRO A 181 -0.55 9.87 15.23
C PRO A 181 -0.66 8.93 16.43
N HIS A 182 -1.75 9.05 17.17
CA HIS A 182 -2.06 8.19 18.31
C HIS A 182 -3.36 7.40 18.06
N PRO A 183 -3.47 6.17 18.59
CA PRO A 183 -4.71 5.44 18.57
C PRO A 183 -5.59 5.83 19.77
N PHE A 184 -6.80 6.28 19.47
CA PHE A 184 -7.82 6.63 20.45
C PHE A 184 -8.98 5.64 20.41
N VAL A 185 -9.67 5.50 21.54
CA VAL A 185 -10.89 4.70 21.64
C VAL A 185 -12.02 5.54 22.22
N SER A 186 -13.14 5.60 21.50
CA SER A 186 -14.41 6.12 22.03
C SER A 186 -15.39 4.97 22.23
N LYS A 187 -16.18 5.04 23.30
CA LYS A 187 -17.36 4.17 23.48
C LYS A 187 -18.47 4.64 22.55
N LEU A 188 -19.29 3.69 22.11
CA LEU A 188 -20.43 3.94 21.26
C LEU A 188 -21.72 3.65 22.03
N ASN A 189 -22.56 4.66 22.19
CA ASN A 189 -23.93 4.51 22.66
C ASN A 189 -24.88 4.72 21.48
N ASN A 190 -25.54 3.65 21.03
CA ASN A 190 -26.35 3.63 19.81
C ASN A 190 -25.57 4.21 18.60
N MET A 191 -24.35 3.71 18.38
CA MET A 191 -23.41 4.15 17.34
C MET A 191 -22.88 5.59 17.47
N LYS A 192 -23.30 6.35 18.48
CA LYS A 192 -22.75 7.70 18.75
C LYS A 192 -21.61 7.67 19.73
N PHE A 193 -20.60 8.50 19.50
CA PHE A 193 -19.48 8.66 20.42
C PHE A 193 -20.00 9.14 21.78
N GLU A 194 -19.55 8.48 22.83
CA GLU A 194 -19.57 9.07 24.17
C GLU A 194 -18.46 10.12 24.28
N ASP A 195 -18.70 11.13 25.12
CA ASP A 195 -17.71 12.16 25.41
C ASP A 195 -16.43 11.54 26.01
N HIS A 196 -15.29 12.19 25.76
CA HIS A 196 -13.96 11.81 26.27
C HIS A 196 -13.40 10.48 25.73
N PRO A 197 -13.07 10.41 24.43
CA PRO A 197 -12.23 9.31 23.93
C PRO A 197 -10.92 9.23 24.71
N PHE A 198 -10.44 8.01 24.97
CA PHE A 198 -9.17 7.80 25.65
C PHE A 198 -8.04 7.51 24.66
N ASP A 199 -6.86 8.04 24.95
CA ASP A 199 -5.63 7.81 24.20
C ASP A 199 -4.93 6.54 24.70
N ILE A 200 -4.59 5.61 23.81
CA ILE A 200 -3.84 4.39 24.18
C ILE A 200 -2.38 4.72 24.53
N LEU A 201 -1.83 5.80 23.96
CA LEU A 201 -0.47 6.28 24.16
C LEU A 201 -0.46 7.58 24.98
N GLU A 202 -1.41 7.74 25.90
CA GLU A 202 -1.53 8.94 26.72
C GLU A 202 -0.21 9.23 27.46
N ASN A 203 0.36 10.42 27.24
CA ASN A 203 1.66 10.85 27.77
C ASN A 203 2.87 10.04 27.28
N GLU A 204 2.72 9.22 26.25
CA GLU A 204 3.83 8.55 25.57
C GLU A 204 4.23 9.33 24.30
N PRO A 205 5.53 9.57 24.04
CA PRO A 205 5.99 10.37 22.91
C PRO A 205 6.15 9.53 21.63
N TYR A 206 5.35 8.48 21.46
CA TYR A 206 5.53 7.49 20.40
C TYR A 206 4.41 7.56 19.38
N GLU A 207 4.72 7.25 18.13
CA GLU A 207 3.70 7.16 17.09
C GLU A 207 3.12 5.74 16.95
N SER A 208 1.81 5.68 16.75
CA SER A 208 1.08 4.49 16.33
C SER A 208 -0.20 4.91 15.60
N PRO A 209 -0.36 4.63 14.30
CA PRO A 209 0.54 3.83 13.47
C PRO A 209 1.85 4.57 13.10
N LEU A 210 2.82 3.83 12.57
CA LEU A 210 4.12 4.35 12.15
C LEU A 210 4.01 5.26 10.93
N LYS A 211 4.74 6.37 10.92
CA LYS A 211 4.85 7.25 9.75
C LYS A 211 5.92 6.75 8.77
N PRO A 212 5.84 7.14 7.48
CA PRO A 212 4.77 7.92 6.86
C PRO A 212 3.64 7.05 6.29
N PHE A 213 3.83 5.73 6.24
CA PHE A 213 2.96 4.82 5.47
C PHE A 213 1.93 4.07 6.30
N GLY A 214 2.08 4.02 7.64
CA GLY A 214 1.18 3.25 8.50
C GLY A 214 -0.19 3.90 8.65
N GLY A 215 -1.21 3.05 8.55
CA GLY A 215 -2.63 3.36 8.66
C GLY A 215 -3.35 2.47 9.68
N ILE A 216 -4.66 2.39 9.54
CA ILE A 216 -5.52 1.60 10.42
C ILE A 216 -5.23 0.09 10.37
N GLU A 217 -4.55 -0.40 9.34
CA GLU A 217 -4.09 -1.80 9.24
C GLU A 217 -3.06 -2.19 10.30
N GLN A 218 -2.38 -1.21 10.90
CA GLN A 218 -1.48 -1.41 12.03
C GLN A 218 -2.20 -1.53 13.38
N LEU A 219 -3.52 -1.46 13.38
CA LEU A 219 -4.40 -1.51 14.56
C LEU A 219 -5.48 -2.59 14.38
N CYS A 220 -5.68 -3.45 15.37
CA CYS A 220 -6.65 -4.53 15.28
C CYS A 220 -7.35 -4.83 16.60
N TRP A 221 -8.68 -4.92 16.57
CA TRP A 221 -9.49 -5.36 17.71
C TRP A 221 -9.40 -6.87 17.92
N SER A 222 -9.33 -7.29 19.18
CA SER A 222 -9.65 -8.67 19.56
C SER A 222 -11.13 -8.97 19.31
N LYS A 223 -11.46 -10.24 19.09
CA LYS A 223 -12.83 -10.69 18.77
C LYS A 223 -13.86 -10.41 19.88
N ASP A 224 -13.40 -10.28 21.12
CA ASP A 224 -14.22 -9.95 22.29
C ASP A 224 -14.36 -8.43 22.56
N SER A 225 -13.82 -7.56 21.68
CA SER A 225 -13.84 -6.10 21.83
C SER A 225 -13.14 -5.55 23.08
N LYS A 226 -12.27 -6.34 23.73
CA LYS A 226 -11.59 -5.95 24.97
C LYS A 226 -10.15 -5.51 24.78
N LYS A 227 -9.47 -6.03 23.77
CA LYS A 227 -8.05 -5.78 23.53
C LYS A 227 -7.81 -5.21 22.14
N ILE A 228 -6.71 -4.48 22.00
CA ILE A 228 -6.25 -3.90 20.75
C ILE A 228 -4.80 -4.31 20.54
N ALA A 229 -4.52 -5.00 19.43
CA ALA A 229 -3.16 -5.19 18.96
C ALA A 229 -2.75 -3.98 18.11
N TYR A 230 -1.57 -3.42 18.34
CA TYR A 230 -1.09 -2.25 17.62
C TYR A 230 0.41 -2.29 17.33
N THR A 231 0.81 -1.69 16.21
CA THR A 231 2.22 -1.50 15.84
C THR A 231 2.73 -0.21 16.45
N CYS A 232 3.85 -0.24 17.16
CA CYS A 232 4.47 0.98 17.68
C CYS A 232 5.99 0.83 17.77
N LYS A 233 6.69 1.93 17.54
CA LYS A 233 8.14 2.01 17.74
C LYS A 233 8.40 2.88 18.97
N LYS A 234 8.52 2.24 20.13
CA LYS A 234 8.75 2.91 21.42
C LYS A 234 10.21 3.35 21.58
N LYS A 235 10.70 4.14 20.62
CA LYS A 235 12.01 4.80 20.60
C LYS A 235 11.80 6.27 20.26
N VAL A 236 12.68 7.15 20.73
CA VAL A 236 12.72 8.57 20.37
C VAL A 236 14.11 8.94 19.88
N GLY A 237 14.28 10.15 19.39
CA GLY A 237 15.63 10.66 19.21
C GLY A 237 16.41 10.00 18.07
N LYS A 238 17.72 10.00 18.26
CA LYS A 238 18.67 9.19 17.49
C LYS A 238 18.34 7.68 17.50
N GLU A 239 17.84 7.14 18.59
CA GLU A 239 17.48 5.70 18.67
C GLU A 239 16.34 5.38 17.71
N TYR A 240 15.34 6.26 17.63
CA TYR A 240 14.31 6.15 16.62
C TYR A 240 14.91 6.26 15.21
N ALA A 241 15.78 7.23 14.95
CA ALA A 241 16.29 7.49 13.61
C ALA A 241 17.22 6.40 13.04
N THR A 242 17.82 5.56 13.88
CA THR A 242 18.83 4.57 13.47
C THR A 242 18.34 3.12 13.55
N SER A 243 17.13 2.93 14.05
CA SER A 243 16.55 1.61 14.29
C SER A 243 15.37 1.33 13.36
N THR A 244 15.14 0.08 13.03
CA THR A 244 13.89 -0.39 12.39
C THR A 244 12.98 -1.11 13.38
N ASP A 245 13.41 -1.27 14.63
CA ASP A 245 12.75 -2.00 15.71
C ASP A 245 11.39 -1.41 16.09
N SER A 246 10.35 -1.90 15.43
CA SER A 246 8.95 -1.65 15.79
C SER A 246 8.34 -2.94 16.27
N ASP A 247 7.44 -2.85 17.25
CA ASP A 247 6.89 -4.01 17.94
C ASP A 247 5.37 -4.08 17.80
N ILE A 248 4.85 -5.30 18.01
CA ILE A 248 3.42 -5.55 18.24
C ILE A 248 3.12 -5.52 19.73
N TYR A 249 2.28 -4.58 20.13
CA TYR A 249 1.76 -4.46 21.49
C TYR A 249 0.31 -4.91 21.56
N VAL A 250 -0.11 -5.42 22.71
CA VAL A 250 -1.52 -5.69 23.01
C VAL A 250 -1.96 -4.89 24.22
N TYR A 251 -2.84 -3.92 24.00
CA TYR A 251 -3.48 -3.09 25.01
C TYR A 251 -4.80 -3.70 25.46
N ASP A 252 -5.03 -3.83 26.76
CA ASP A 252 -6.32 -4.20 27.33
C ASP A 252 -7.10 -2.95 27.76
N THR A 253 -8.29 -2.77 27.17
CA THR A 253 -9.10 -1.56 27.37
C THR A 253 -9.79 -1.49 28.73
N GLU A 254 -9.90 -2.61 29.45
CA GLU A 254 -10.51 -2.66 30.78
C GLU A 254 -9.47 -2.40 31.87
N THR A 255 -8.31 -3.09 31.79
CA THR A 255 -7.24 -2.97 32.80
C THR A 255 -6.27 -1.83 32.52
N LYS A 256 -6.28 -1.28 31.29
CA LYS A 256 -5.34 -0.27 30.79
C LYS A 256 -3.87 -0.71 30.84
N THR A 257 -3.63 -2.00 30.66
CA THR A 257 -2.28 -2.58 30.65
C THR A 257 -1.87 -2.98 29.25
N THR A 258 -0.57 -2.87 28.96
CA THR A 258 0.02 -3.25 27.67
C THR A 258 1.05 -4.36 27.86
N ILE A 259 1.03 -5.35 26.98
CA ILE A 259 2.12 -6.33 26.82
C ILE A 259 2.81 -6.15 25.47
N ASN A 260 4.09 -6.47 25.37
CA ASN A 260 4.87 -6.43 24.14
C ASN A 260 5.06 -7.86 23.61
N LEU A 261 4.38 -8.21 22.52
CA LEU A 261 4.48 -9.57 21.96
C LEU A 261 5.87 -9.86 21.42
N CYS A 262 6.56 -8.86 20.87
CA CYS A 262 7.89 -9.01 20.28
C CYS A 262 8.96 -9.26 21.35
N LYS A 263 8.86 -8.57 22.50
CA LYS A 263 9.91 -8.58 23.54
C LYS A 263 9.58 -9.39 24.80
N ASP A 264 8.33 -9.68 25.11
CA ASP A 264 7.98 -10.39 26.35
C ASP A 264 8.09 -11.93 26.19
N PHE A 265 8.01 -12.43 24.95
CA PHE A 265 7.95 -13.87 24.64
C PHE A 265 9.08 -14.31 23.70
N GLU A 266 9.51 -15.57 23.82
CA GLU A 266 10.55 -16.15 22.96
C GLU A 266 10.00 -16.76 21.67
N PRO A 267 10.78 -16.76 20.56
CA PRO A 267 12.00 -15.96 20.37
C PRO A 267 11.69 -14.46 20.36
N LYS A 268 12.64 -13.63 20.78
CA LYS A 268 12.54 -12.16 20.63
C LYS A 268 12.61 -11.75 19.17
N ASN A 269 11.79 -10.77 18.77
CA ASN A 269 11.88 -10.08 17.48
C ASN A 269 12.58 -8.74 17.69
N TYR A 270 13.45 -8.30 16.77
CA TYR A 270 14.24 -7.06 16.91
C TYR A 270 14.20 -6.13 15.69
N GLY A 271 13.61 -6.58 14.59
CA GLY A 271 13.49 -5.78 13.38
C GLY A 271 12.14 -5.06 13.31
N PHE A 272 11.64 -4.91 12.10
CA PHE A 272 10.39 -4.21 11.82
C PHE A 272 9.19 -5.17 11.90
N ASP A 273 8.48 -5.17 13.03
CA ASP A 273 7.20 -5.87 13.18
C ASP A 273 6.02 -4.92 12.94
N SER A 274 5.06 -5.31 12.09
CA SER A 274 3.92 -4.45 11.72
C SER A 274 2.68 -5.22 11.29
N ASN A 275 1.54 -4.52 11.25
CA ASN A 275 0.26 -4.98 10.71
C ASN A 275 -0.32 -6.21 11.45
N PRO A 276 -0.59 -6.12 12.77
CA PRO A 276 -1.12 -7.24 13.54
C PRO A 276 -2.58 -7.55 13.16
N MET A 277 -2.93 -8.83 13.15
CA MET A 277 -4.28 -9.29 12.84
C MET A 277 -4.67 -10.50 13.69
N TYR A 278 -5.77 -10.38 14.43
CA TYR A 278 -6.36 -11.50 15.14
C TYR A 278 -6.95 -12.52 14.15
N SER A 279 -6.67 -13.79 14.42
CA SER A 279 -7.34 -14.93 13.78
C SER A 279 -8.86 -14.91 13.97
N PRO A 280 -9.64 -15.64 13.15
CA PRO A 280 -11.09 -15.66 13.23
C PRO A 280 -11.65 -16.09 14.60
N SER A 281 -11.01 -17.04 15.29
CA SER A 281 -11.36 -17.41 16.67
C SER A 281 -10.92 -16.40 17.72
N GLY A 282 -9.98 -15.52 17.39
CA GLY A 282 -9.35 -14.59 18.33
C GLY A 282 -8.27 -15.21 19.23
N LYS A 283 -7.89 -16.48 19.01
CA LYS A 283 -6.87 -17.17 19.82
C LYS A 283 -5.43 -16.95 19.37
N LYS A 284 -5.25 -16.48 18.13
CA LYS A 284 -3.94 -16.21 17.52
C LYS A 284 -3.88 -14.79 16.99
N ILE A 285 -2.68 -14.22 16.93
CA ILE A 285 -2.35 -12.95 16.26
C ILE A 285 -1.26 -13.23 15.24
N ALA A 286 -1.45 -12.80 14.00
CA ALA A 286 -0.41 -12.82 12.97
C ALA A 286 0.06 -11.41 12.64
N TRP A 287 1.31 -11.27 12.20
CA TRP A 287 1.87 -9.99 11.72
C TRP A 287 3.03 -10.25 10.76
N VAL A 288 3.53 -9.18 10.13
CA VAL A 288 4.72 -9.22 9.27
C VAL A 288 5.93 -8.74 10.06
N SER A 289 7.03 -9.49 10.00
CA SER A 289 8.24 -9.33 10.83
C SER A 289 9.52 -9.37 9.99
N MET A 290 10.37 -8.37 10.16
CA MET A 290 11.79 -8.40 9.76
C MET A 290 12.66 -8.82 10.96
N GLU A 291 13.80 -9.47 10.73
CA GLU A 291 14.67 -9.93 11.82
C GLU A 291 15.60 -8.83 12.36
N ARG A 292 16.17 -8.07 11.43
CA ARG A 292 17.38 -7.27 11.66
C ARG A 292 17.02 -5.82 11.95
N ASP A 293 17.33 -5.38 13.18
CA ASP A 293 17.31 -3.96 13.52
C ASP A 293 18.28 -3.17 12.63
N GLY A 294 17.85 -2.01 12.15
CA GLY A 294 18.63 -1.08 11.34
C GLY A 294 18.77 -1.49 9.86
N TYR A 295 18.26 -2.65 9.45
CA TYR A 295 18.24 -3.05 8.05
C TYR A 295 16.84 -2.88 7.44
N GLU A 296 16.57 -1.68 6.91
CA GLU A 296 15.26 -1.29 6.34
C GLU A 296 14.78 -2.16 5.16
N SER A 297 15.66 -2.96 4.58
CA SER A 297 15.35 -3.80 3.43
C SER A 297 15.53 -5.30 3.74
N ASP A 298 15.47 -5.65 5.02
CA ASP A 298 15.38 -7.03 5.43
C ASP A 298 14.10 -7.69 4.89
N ARG A 299 14.07 -9.02 4.92
CA ARG A 299 12.96 -9.82 4.44
C ARG A 299 11.78 -9.76 5.42
N SER A 300 10.62 -9.39 4.90
CA SER A 300 9.34 -9.43 5.61
C SER A 300 8.75 -10.84 5.64
N ARG A 301 8.61 -11.42 6.85
CA ARG A 301 8.05 -12.76 7.08
C ARG A 301 6.74 -12.71 7.86
N LEU A 302 5.84 -13.62 7.54
CA LEU A 302 4.63 -13.88 8.32
C LEU A 302 4.96 -14.73 9.56
N ILE A 303 4.57 -14.22 10.72
CA ILE A 303 4.68 -14.87 12.03
C ILE A 303 3.30 -14.97 12.68
N ILE A 304 3.10 -16.02 13.48
CA ILE A 304 1.87 -16.29 14.22
C ILE A 304 2.22 -16.46 15.70
N PHE A 305 1.53 -15.71 16.56
CA PHE A 305 1.55 -15.88 18.01
C PHE A 305 0.26 -16.50 18.50
N ASP A 306 0.40 -17.55 19.29
CA ASP A 306 -0.70 -18.20 19.98
C ASP A 306 -0.90 -17.59 21.37
N LEU A 307 -2.10 -17.07 21.64
CA LEU A 307 -2.38 -16.37 22.89
C LEU A 307 -2.50 -17.31 24.09
N ASP A 308 -2.80 -18.59 23.88
CA ASP A 308 -2.95 -19.56 24.97
C ASP A 308 -1.57 -20.12 25.37
N THR A 309 -0.83 -20.63 24.39
CA THR A 309 0.48 -21.28 24.59
C THR A 309 1.65 -20.31 24.64
N LYS A 310 1.45 -19.06 24.21
CA LYS A 310 2.49 -18.03 24.07
C LYS A 310 3.61 -18.40 23.08
N LYS A 311 3.36 -19.34 22.17
CA LYS A 311 4.31 -19.77 21.13
C LYS A 311 4.27 -18.80 19.94
N LYS A 312 5.44 -18.41 19.45
CA LYS A 312 5.61 -17.76 18.13
C LYS A 312 6.06 -18.79 17.09
N SER A 313 5.51 -18.70 15.88
CA SER A 313 5.86 -19.57 14.76
C SER A 313 6.02 -18.76 13.47
N PHE A 314 7.15 -18.88 12.79
CA PHE A 314 7.38 -18.30 11.47
C PHE A 314 6.85 -19.26 10.40
N VAL A 315 5.91 -18.80 9.58
CA VAL A 315 5.13 -19.68 8.67
C VAL A 315 5.39 -19.40 7.19
N SER A 316 6.40 -18.58 6.91
CA SER A 316 6.77 -18.16 5.54
C SER A 316 8.29 -18.19 5.32
N GLU A 317 9.06 -18.91 6.14
CA GLU A 317 10.52 -19.00 6.02
C GLU A 317 10.99 -19.52 4.65
N TRP A 318 10.20 -20.40 4.03
CA TRP A 318 10.44 -20.94 2.69
C TRP A 318 10.36 -19.89 1.57
N PHE A 319 9.70 -18.76 1.82
CA PHE A 319 9.52 -17.70 0.84
C PHE A 319 10.67 -16.70 0.99
N GLU A 320 11.69 -16.82 0.13
CA GLU A 320 12.87 -15.92 0.13
C GLU A 320 12.58 -14.59 -0.57
N SER A 321 11.48 -13.95 -0.18
CA SER A 321 11.00 -12.65 -0.64
C SER A 321 10.04 -12.06 0.41
N ASN A 322 9.42 -10.93 0.12
CA ASN A 322 8.59 -10.20 1.07
C ASN A 322 7.13 -10.67 1.06
N VAL A 323 6.62 -11.00 2.24
CA VAL A 323 5.18 -10.99 2.50
C VAL A 323 4.70 -9.54 2.54
N GLU A 324 3.73 -9.21 1.70
CA GLU A 324 3.10 -7.88 1.64
C GLU A 324 1.73 -7.89 2.35
N SER A 325 0.61 -7.97 1.62
CA SER A 325 -0.73 -8.04 2.19
C SER A 325 -1.06 -9.48 2.60
N PHE A 326 -1.73 -9.68 3.73
CA PHE A 326 -2.19 -11.00 4.16
C PHE A 326 -3.56 -10.93 4.85
N ASP A 327 -4.27 -12.06 4.88
CA ASP A 327 -5.52 -12.22 5.62
C ASP A 327 -5.74 -13.67 6.07
N TRP A 328 -6.56 -13.86 7.11
CA TRP A 328 -6.98 -15.18 7.58
C TRP A 328 -8.19 -15.69 6.81
N ILE A 329 -8.13 -16.93 6.32
CA ILE A 329 -9.32 -17.63 5.79
C ILE A 329 -10.09 -18.28 6.95
N ASN A 330 -9.35 -18.94 7.84
CA ASN A 330 -9.80 -19.60 9.06
C ASN A 330 -8.60 -19.74 10.01
N ASP A 331 -8.75 -20.31 11.20
CA ASP A 331 -7.66 -20.41 12.19
C ASP A 331 -6.46 -21.29 11.78
N CYS A 332 -6.56 -22.02 10.65
CA CYS A 332 -5.53 -22.92 10.13
C CYS A 332 -5.07 -22.57 8.69
N GLN A 333 -5.63 -21.53 8.07
CA GLN A 333 -5.31 -21.15 6.69
C GLN A 333 -5.22 -19.64 6.54
N MET A 334 -4.19 -19.20 5.83
CA MET A 334 -3.95 -17.78 5.53
C MET A 334 -3.61 -17.60 4.05
N VAL A 335 -3.93 -16.42 3.54
CA VAL A 335 -3.49 -15.97 2.21
C VAL A 335 -2.58 -14.77 2.34
N PHE A 336 -1.60 -14.66 1.45
CA PHE A 336 -0.75 -13.49 1.37
C PHE A 336 -0.32 -13.18 -0.07
N THR A 337 0.09 -11.93 -0.31
CA THR A 337 0.73 -11.50 -1.55
C THR A 337 2.24 -11.42 -1.40
N GLY A 338 2.98 -11.82 -2.42
CA GLY A 338 4.44 -11.72 -2.41
C GLY A 338 5.03 -11.71 -3.81
N VAL A 339 6.11 -10.95 -4.01
CA VAL A 339 6.80 -10.86 -5.29
C VAL A 339 7.73 -12.04 -5.51
N TRP A 340 7.62 -12.69 -6.68
CA TRP A 340 8.54 -13.72 -7.14
C TRP A 340 8.78 -13.54 -8.65
N HIS A 341 10.04 -13.46 -9.05
CA HIS A 341 10.47 -13.23 -10.43
C HIS A 341 9.70 -12.07 -11.13
N GLY A 342 9.64 -10.91 -10.48
CA GLY A 342 9.01 -9.71 -11.04
C GLY A 342 7.48 -9.77 -11.15
N LEU A 343 6.82 -10.70 -10.47
CA LEU A 343 5.36 -10.82 -10.39
C LEU A 343 4.92 -10.94 -8.94
N THR A 344 3.98 -10.11 -8.49
CA THR A 344 3.37 -10.30 -7.17
C THR A 344 2.19 -11.25 -7.29
N HIS A 345 2.35 -12.47 -6.75
CA HIS A 345 1.32 -13.52 -6.73
C HIS A 345 0.61 -13.60 -5.39
N ILE A 346 -0.51 -14.35 -5.35
CA ILE A 346 -1.18 -14.75 -4.11
C ILE A 346 -0.77 -16.17 -3.77
N TYR A 347 -0.41 -16.38 -2.53
CA TYR A 347 -0.08 -17.67 -1.94
C TYR A 347 -1.08 -18.00 -0.84
N ILE A 348 -1.37 -19.28 -0.67
CA ILE A 348 -2.08 -19.82 0.49
C ILE A 348 -1.08 -20.63 1.32
N ILE A 349 -1.24 -20.57 2.64
CA ILE A 349 -0.54 -21.45 3.58
C ILE A 349 -1.54 -22.13 4.50
N GLU A 350 -1.19 -23.35 4.90
CA GLU A 350 -1.93 -24.13 5.88
C GLU A 350 -1.01 -24.42 7.06
N ILE A 351 -1.55 -24.28 8.27
CA ILE A 351 -0.84 -24.53 9.52
C ILE A 351 -1.58 -25.58 10.34
N ASN A 352 -0.84 -26.38 11.10
CA ASN A 352 -1.43 -27.30 12.07
C ASN A 352 -1.83 -26.58 13.38
N ASN A 353 -2.34 -27.36 14.35
CA ASN A 353 -2.72 -26.84 15.66
C ASN A 353 -1.53 -26.28 16.46
N ASP A 354 -0.31 -26.71 16.17
CA ASP A 354 0.92 -26.21 16.78
C ASP A 354 1.49 -24.97 16.05
N ASN A 355 0.73 -24.41 15.10
CA ASN A 355 1.08 -23.27 14.25
C ASN A 355 2.29 -23.51 13.34
N GLU A 356 2.58 -24.77 13.04
CA GLU A 356 3.63 -25.15 12.10
C GLU A 356 3.06 -25.23 10.70
N LEU A 357 3.81 -24.70 9.73
CA LEU A 357 3.46 -24.78 8.32
C LEU A 357 3.41 -26.25 7.88
N VAL A 358 2.28 -26.68 7.32
CA VAL A 358 2.11 -28.04 6.78
C VAL A 358 1.98 -28.05 5.26
N ASN A 359 1.53 -26.95 4.66
CA ASN A 359 1.36 -26.83 3.22
C ASN A 359 1.45 -25.36 2.78
N HIS A 360 1.93 -25.13 1.57
CA HIS A 360 1.91 -23.83 0.92
C HIS A 360 1.73 -23.99 -0.60
N GLU A 361 1.02 -23.05 -1.21
CA GLU A 361 0.73 -23.09 -2.64
C GLU A 361 0.61 -21.68 -3.24
N GLN A 362 1.12 -21.50 -4.46
CA GLN A 362 0.82 -20.33 -5.29
C GLN A 362 -0.54 -20.52 -5.96
N ILE A 363 -1.48 -19.59 -5.72
CA ILE A 363 -2.84 -19.67 -6.23
C ILE A 363 -2.97 -19.03 -7.60
N THR A 364 -2.31 -17.89 -7.84
CA THR A 364 -2.52 -17.10 -9.05
C THR A 364 -1.42 -17.30 -10.08
N THR A 365 -1.79 -17.16 -11.36
CA THR A 365 -0.87 -17.18 -12.50
C THR A 365 -1.05 -15.91 -13.35
N GLY A 366 -0.24 -15.76 -14.39
CA GLY A 366 -0.31 -14.62 -15.31
C GLY A 366 0.60 -13.46 -14.90
N GLN A 367 0.70 -12.47 -15.78
CA GLN A 367 1.64 -11.37 -15.65
C GLN A 367 0.94 -10.16 -14.99
N TYR A 368 0.75 -10.26 -13.67
CA TYR A 368 0.05 -9.25 -12.86
C TYR A 368 0.72 -9.09 -11.50
N ASP A 369 0.43 -7.96 -10.85
CA ASP A 369 0.69 -7.77 -9.43
C ASP A 369 -0.63 -7.74 -8.65
N TYR A 370 -0.76 -8.58 -7.63
CA TYR A 370 -1.82 -8.50 -6.64
C TYR A 370 -1.36 -7.61 -5.46
N LYS A 371 -2.08 -6.53 -5.17
CA LYS A 371 -1.69 -5.50 -4.19
C LYS A 371 -2.37 -5.61 -2.83
N SER A 372 -3.51 -6.29 -2.77
CA SER A 372 -4.19 -6.56 -1.51
C SER A 372 -5.05 -7.81 -1.61
N VAL A 373 -5.21 -8.49 -0.48
CA VAL A 373 -6.12 -9.64 -0.28
C VAL A 373 -7.03 -9.35 0.93
N LYS A 374 -8.32 -9.65 0.80
CA LYS A 374 -9.27 -9.59 1.93
C LYS A 374 -10.32 -10.69 1.81
N TRP A 375 -10.43 -11.51 2.84
CA TRP A 375 -11.37 -12.62 2.94
C TRP A 375 -12.67 -12.20 3.62
N PHE A 376 -13.79 -12.44 2.95
CA PHE A 376 -15.12 -12.09 3.44
C PHE A 376 -15.94 -13.32 3.86
N GLY A 377 -15.27 -14.39 4.30
CA GLY A 377 -15.92 -15.62 4.80
C GLY A 377 -16.26 -16.65 3.72
N ASN A 378 -16.59 -16.20 2.50
CA ASN A 378 -16.84 -17.07 1.34
C ASN A 378 -16.19 -16.57 0.03
N LYS A 379 -15.70 -15.33 0.02
CA LYS A 379 -15.16 -14.67 -1.16
C LYS A 379 -13.83 -14.01 -0.81
N LEU A 380 -12.84 -14.18 -1.69
CA LEU A 380 -11.58 -13.47 -1.62
C LEU A 380 -11.62 -12.32 -2.63
N ILE A 381 -11.59 -11.09 -2.13
CA ILE A 381 -11.52 -9.90 -2.98
C ILE A 381 -10.08 -9.38 -2.99
N VAL A 382 -9.58 -9.13 -4.19
CA VAL A 382 -8.18 -8.78 -4.43
C VAL A 382 -8.07 -7.54 -5.30
N LYS A 383 -7.04 -6.74 -5.08
CA LYS A 383 -6.66 -5.64 -5.97
C LYS A 383 -5.57 -6.13 -6.92
N ARG A 384 -5.73 -5.92 -8.23
CA ARG A 384 -4.78 -6.38 -9.26
C ARG A 384 -4.46 -5.26 -10.25
N GLN A 385 -3.20 -5.18 -10.65
CA GLN A 385 -2.69 -4.27 -11.67
C GLN A 385 -1.68 -4.97 -12.60
N SER A 386 -1.29 -4.27 -13.66
CA SER A 386 -0.12 -4.57 -14.50
C SER A 386 0.59 -3.29 -14.95
N MET A 387 1.72 -3.41 -15.65
CA MET A 387 2.38 -2.23 -16.25
C MET A 387 1.52 -1.49 -17.29
N ILE A 388 0.42 -2.11 -17.75
CA ILE A 388 -0.49 -1.57 -18.77
C ILE A 388 -1.95 -1.45 -18.29
N GLU A 389 -2.25 -1.87 -17.06
CA GLU A 389 -3.58 -1.83 -16.44
C GLU A 389 -3.46 -1.36 -14.98
N ALA A 390 -4.18 -0.32 -14.60
CA ALA A 390 -4.20 0.21 -13.24
C ALA A 390 -5.01 -0.70 -12.32
N ASP A 391 -4.97 -0.38 -11.02
CA ASP A 391 -5.69 -1.11 -10.00
C ASP A 391 -7.19 -1.24 -10.30
N GLU A 392 -7.64 -2.48 -10.39
CA GLU A 392 -9.06 -2.86 -10.35
C GLU A 392 -9.26 -3.97 -9.31
N LEU A 393 -10.50 -4.16 -8.88
CA LEU A 393 -10.92 -5.19 -7.94
C LEU A 393 -11.37 -6.44 -8.68
N TYR A 394 -11.01 -7.58 -8.10
CA TYR A 394 -11.30 -8.91 -8.62
C TYR A 394 -11.79 -9.82 -7.49
N GLU A 395 -12.70 -10.74 -7.82
CA GLU A 395 -13.06 -11.89 -7.01
C GLU A 395 -12.19 -13.07 -7.44
N LEU A 396 -11.52 -13.73 -6.48
CA LEU A 396 -10.71 -14.93 -6.69
C LEU A 396 -11.39 -16.11 -5.99
N ASP A 397 -11.76 -17.14 -6.76
CA ASP A 397 -12.21 -18.42 -6.21
C ASP A 397 -10.98 -19.28 -5.88
N LEU A 398 -10.79 -19.61 -4.59
CA LEU A 398 -9.63 -20.37 -4.14
C LEU A 398 -9.62 -21.84 -4.60
N LYS A 399 -10.79 -22.41 -4.93
CA LYS A 399 -10.91 -23.82 -5.35
C LYS A 399 -10.67 -23.96 -6.84
N THR A 400 -11.34 -23.15 -7.65
CA THR A 400 -11.21 -23.20 -9.11
C THR A 400 -10.02 -22.39 -9.62
N LYS A 401 -9.49 -21.47 -8.78
CA LYS A 401 -8.46 -20.48 -9.12
C LYS A 401 -8.91 -19.48 -10.19
N GLU A 402 -10.22 -19.42 -10.46
CA GLU A 402 -10.79 -18.47 -11.40
C GLU A 402 -10.77 -17.05 -10.81
N ILE A 403 -10.45 -16.09 -11.67
CA ILE A 403 -10.34 -14.68 -11.31
C ILE A 403 -11.32 -13.89 -12.15
N LYS A 404 -12.20 -13.15 -11.48
CA LYS A 404 -13.26 -12.37 -12.10
C LYS A 404 -13.13 -10.91 -11.75
N GLN A 405 -13.03 -10.04 -12.75
CA GLN A 405 -13.05 -8.60 -12.55
C GLN A 405 -14.43 -8.13 -12.07
N ILE A 406 -14.47 -7.28 -11.04
CA ILE A 406 -15.72 -6.79 -10.43
C ILE A 406 -15.83 -5.26 -10.41
N SER A 407 -14.72 -4.53 -10.56
CA SER A 407 -14.71 -3.09 -10.86
C SER A 407 -14.16 -2.80 -12.26
N PHE A 408 -14.60 -1.68 -12.86
CA PHE A 408 -14.29 -1.31 -14.24
C PHE A 408 -14.05 0.19 -14.35
N GLU A 409 -13.35 0.78 -13.36
CA GLU A 409 -13.30 2.23 -13.25
C GLU A 409 -12.59 2.89 -14.42
N ASN A 410 -11.57 2.22 -14.96
CA ASN A 410 -10.70 2.79 -15.96
C ASN A 410 -10.99 2.32 -17.40
N ASP A 411 -12.04 1.51 -17.62
CA ASP A 411 -12.44 1.01 -18.96
C ASP A 411 -12.70 2.13 -19.98
N PHE A 412 -13.22 3.27 -19.52
CA PHE A 412 -13.48 4.42 -20.39
C PHE A 412 -12.19 4.99 -21.01
N ILE A 413 -11.02 4.80 -20.39
CA ILE A 413 -9.72 5.16 -20.96
C ILE A 413 -9.21 4.02 -21.85
N TYR A 414 -9.24 2.77 -21.38
CA TYR A 414 -8.67 1.62 -22.09
C TYR A 414 -9.33 1.34 -23.44
N THR A 415 -10.63 1.58 -23.55
CA THR A 415 -11.38 1.40 -24.81
C THR A 415 -10.97 2.41 -25.91
N GLN A 416 -10.37 3.53 -25.52
CA GLN A 416 -10.00 4.61 -26.42
C GLN A 416 -8.53 4.56 -26.87
N ILE A 417 -7.68 3.74 -26.25
CA ILE A 417 -6.24 3.69 -26.54
C ILE A 417 -5.82 2.41 -27.27
N ASP A 418 -4.66 2.46 -27.91
CA ASP A 418 -4.00 1.29 -28.48
C ASP A 418 -3.15 0.56 -27.43
N LYS A 419 -3.07 -0.75 -27.56
CA LYS A 419 -2.43 -1.62 -26.56
C LYS A 419 -0.92 -1.67 -26.76
N ALA A 420 -0.17 -1.31 -25.73
CA ALA A 420 1.23 -1.68 -25.60
C ALA A 420 1.37 -3.16 -25.21
N SER A 421 2.58 -3.71 -25.32
CA SER A 421 2.87 -5.08 -24.86
C SER A 421 4.09 -5.12 -23.96
N VAL A 422 4.11 -6.08 -23.04
CA VAL A 422 5.18 -6.27 -22.08
C VAL A 422 5.66 -7.71 -22.20
N GLN A 423 6.97 -7.92 -22.32
CA GLN A 423 7.56 -9.24 -22.45
C GLN A 423 8.68 -9.44 -21.41
N PRO A 424 8.71 -10.60 -20.72
CA PRO A 424 9.86 -10.97 -19.92
C PRO A 424 11.01 -11.43 -20.83
N LYS A 425 12.23 -10.97 -20.56
CA LYS A 425 13.47 -11.52 -21.12
C LYS A 425 14.43 -11.88 -20.00
N TRP A 426 14.82 -13.15 -19.94
CA TRP A 426 15.87 -13.60 -19.03
C TRP A 426 17.23 -13.40 -19.68
N MET A 427 18.11 -12.69 -18.98
CA MET A 427 19.43 -12.28 -19.45
C MET A 427 20.50 -12.72 -18.46
N LYS A 428 21.66 -13.12 -18.97
CA LYS A 428 22.81 -13.42 -18.12
C LYS A 428 23.50 -12.14 -17.66
N THR A 429 23.75 -12.01 -16.36
CA THR A 429 24.63 -10.98 -15.80
C THR A 429 26.09 -11.22 -16.18
N VAL A 430 26.97 -10.26 -15.86
CA VAL A 430 28.42 -10.37 -16.11
C VAL A 430 29.08 -11.60 -15.46
N ASP A 431 28.45 -12.16 -14.44
CA ASP A 431 28.85 -13.34 -13.67
C ASP A 431 27.89 -14.53 -13.86
N ASN A 432 27.14 -14.55 -14.96
CA ASN A 432 26.28 -15.66 -15.41
C ASN A 432 25.04 -15.98 -14.55
N LYS A 433 24.62 -15.08 -13.65
CA LYS A 433 23.33 -15.19 -12.96
C LYS A 433 22.18 -14.81 -13.90
N ASP A 434 20.99 -15.32 -13.63
CA ASP A 434 19.78 -15.04 -14.42
C ASP A 434 19.08 -13.78 -13.91
N MET A 435 19.02 -12.74 -14.75
CA MET A 435 18.33 -11.49 -14.49
C MET A 435 17.08 -11.40 -15.37
N LEU A 436 15.92 -11.23 -14.75
CA LEU A 436 14.70 -10.89 -15.48
C LEU A 436 14.73 -9.42 -15.92
N VAL A 437 14.45 -9.17 -17.19
CA VAL A 437 14.27 -7.84 -17.75
C VAL A 437 12.88 -7.74 -18.36
N TRP A 438 12.08 -6.82 -17.85
CA TRP A 438 10.82 -6.46 -18.52
C TRP A 438 11.12 -5.56 -19.70
N VAL A 439 10.63 -5.94 -20.88
CA VAL A 439 10.69 -5.12 -22.10
C VAL A 439 9.29 -4.68 -22.46
N ILE A 440 9.06 -3.37 -22.42
CA ILE A 440 7.78 -2.76 -22.78
C ILE A 440 7.91 -2.21 -24.20
N TYR A 441 7.06 -2.67 -25.10
CA TYR A 441 7.02 -2.26 -26.49
C TYR A 441 5.89 -1.25 -26.73
N PRO A 442 6.12 -0.28 -27.64
CA PRO A 442 5.10 0.68 -28.02
C PRO A 442 3.89 -0.02 -28.68
N PRO A 443 2.70 0.61 -28.69
CA PRO A 443 1.59 0.14 -29.50
C PRO A 443 1.99 -0.01 -30.97
N HIS A 444 1.45 -1.03 -31.65
CA HIS A 444 1.77 -1.37 -33.04
C HIS A 444 3.26 -1.59 -33.32
N PHE A 445 3.98 -2.16 -32.35
CA PHE A 445 5.39 -2.51 -32.49
C PHE A 445 5.65 -3.37 -33.73
N ASP A 446 6.68 -2.99 -34.49
CA ASP A 446 7.12 -3.63 -35.72
C ASP A 446 8.63 -3.86 -35.65
N SER A 447 9.03 -5.12 -35.54
CA SER A 447 10.44 -5.52 -35.41
C SER A 447 11.35 -5.10 -36.59
N THR A 448 10.79 -4.65 -37.71
CA THR A 448 11.53 -4.13 -38.87
C THR A 448 11.88 -2.64 -38.74
N LYS A 449 11.28 -1.92 -37.77
CA LYS A 449 11.52 -0.49 -37.51
C LYS A 449 12.49 -0.30 -36.35
N LYS A 450 13.11 0.89 -36.29
CA LYS A 450 14.02 1.31 -35.23
C LYS A 450 13.33 2.23 -34.23
N TYR A 451 13.44 1.91 -32.95
CA TYR A 451 12.79 2.64 -31.85
C TYR A 451 13.82 3.28 -30.91
N PRO A 452 13.58 4.52 -30.44
CA PRO A 452 14.31 5.05 -29.32
C PRO A 452 14.03 4.19 -28.09
N THR A 453 15.01 4.06 -27.21
CA THR A 453 14.93 3.10 -26.09
C THR A 453 15.36 3.74 -24.78
N LEU A 454 14.62 3.47 -23.72
CA LEU A 454 14.86 3.97 -22.38
C LEU A 454 15.23 2.81 -21.45
N LEU A 455 16.37 2.93 -20.76
CA LEU A 455 16.65 2.12 -19.58
C LEU A 455 15.90 2.72 -18.39
N TYR A 456 15.00 1.97 -17.77
CA TYR A 456 14.39 2.34 -16.50
C TYR A 456 15.25 1.85 -15.34
N CYS A 457 15.78 2.80 -14.57
CA CYS A 457 16.55 2.55 -13.36
C CYS A 457 15.61 2.59 -12.15
N GLN A 458 15.30 1.42 -11.59
CA GLN A 458 14.39 1.32 -10.46
C GLN A 458 14.99 1.87 -9.16
N GLY A 459 14.12 2.54 -8.41
CA GLY A 459 14.40 3.07 -7.07
C GLY A 459 14.55 2.00 -5.99
N GLY A 460 14.54 2.45 -4.74
CA GLY A 460 14.77 1.62 -3.56
C GLY A 460 16.03 2.07 -2.80
N PRO A 461 17.04 1.21 -2.64
CA PRO A 461 17.54 0.31 -3.68
C PRO A 461 16.83 -1.03 -3.84
N GLN A 462 16.01 -1.43 -2.86
CA GLN A 462 15.42 -2.77 -2.76
C GLN A 462 13.92 -2.80 -3.06
N SER A 463 13.45 -1.99 -4.02
CA SER A 463 12.07 -2.01 -4.52
C SER A 463 11.98 -2.81 -5.83
N ALA A 464 11.05 -3.76 -5.94
CA ALA A 464 10.92 -4.63 -7.11
C ALA A 464 10.70 -3.85 -8.44
N VAL A 465 11.18 -4.39 -9.57
CA VAL A 465 10.61 -4.10 -10.89
C VAL A 465 9.63 -5.23 -11.22
N SER A 466 8.41 -5.06 -10.73
CA SER A 466 7.29 -5.98 -10.94
C SER A 466 6.29 -5.43 -11.95
N GLN A 467 5.09 -6.00 -12.03
CA GLN A 467 4.02 -5.48 -12.89
C GLN A 467 3.28 -4.27 -12.30
N PHE A 468 4.00 -3.38 -11.62
CA PHE A 468 3.39 -2.24 -10.95
C PHE A 468 2.82 -1.22 -11.95
N TRP A 469 1.73 -0.55 -11.55
CA TRP A 469 1.26 0.66 -12.19
C TRP A 469 1.74 1.89 -11.41
N SER A 470 2.16 2.94 -12.11
CA SER A 470 2.60 4.19 -11.48
C SER A 470 1.89 5.39 -12.11
N TYR A 471 1.44 6.31 -11.27
CA TYR A 471 0.93 7.63 -11.70
C TYR A 471 2.03 8.70 -11.82
N ARG A 472 3.30 8.31 -11.61
CA ARG A 472 4.47 9.20 -11.71
C ARG A 472 5.46 8.72 -12.78
N TRP A 473 5.81 7.44 -12.75
CA TRP A 473 6.78 6.80 -13.65
C TRP A 473 6.10 5.71 -14.46
N ASN A 474 5.23 6.10 -15.41
CA ASN A 474 4.33 5.17 -16.08
C ASN A 474 4.93 4.60 -17.39
N PHE A 475 5.06 3.28 -17.48
CA PHE A 475 5.61 2.64 -18.68
C PHE A 475 4.69 2.70 -19.89
N LEU A 476 3.37 2.61 -19.71
CA LEU A 476 2.42 2.75 -20.81
C LEU A 476 2.50 4.13 -21.45
N LEU A 477 2.69 5.18 -20.65
CA LEU A 477 2.91 6.55 -21.14
C LEU A 477 4.19 6.64 -21.98
N MET A 478 5.31 6.14 -21.47
CA MET A 478 6.58 6.12 -22.23
C MET A 478 6.45 5.30 -23.52
N ALA A 479 5.81 4.12 -23.47
CA ALA A 479 5.61 3.26 -24.62
C ALA A 479 4.69 3.92 -25.67
N SER A 480 3.67 4.65 -25.21
CA SER A 480 2.76 5.38 -26.10
C SER A 480 3.45 6.51 -26.85
N GLU A 481 4.55 7.05 -26.33
CA GLU A 481 5.43 8.00 -27.01
C GLU A 481 6.40 7.33 -28.01
N GLY A 482 6.30 6.01 -28.22
CA GLY A 482 7.08 5.27 -29.20
C GLY A 482 8.43 4.76 -28.68
N TYR A 483 8.67 4.80 -27.37
CA TYR A 483 9.87 4.25 -26.77
C TYR A 483 9.72 2.75 -26.50
N ILE A 484 10.82 2.01 -26.65
CA ILE A 484 10.98 0.72 -25.97
C ILE A 484 11.54 1.00 -24.58
N ILE A 485 10.99 0.35 -23.55
CA ILE A 485 11.49 0.48 -22.18
C ILE A 485 12.13 -0.84 -21.76
N ILE A 486 13.35 -0.76 -21.24
CA ILE A 486 14.12 -1.86 -20.66
C ILE A 486 14.11 -1.65 -19.15
N ALA A 487 13.43 -2.52 -18.41
CA ALA A 487 13.30 -2.43 -16.96
C ALA A 487 13.89 -3.70 -16.31
N PRO A 488 15.21 -3.72 -16.05
CA PRO A 488 15.90 -4.86 -15.48
C PRO A 488 15.64 -5.01 -13.98
N ASN A 489 15.37 -6.24 -13.54
CA ASN A 489 15.42 -6.62 -12.13
C ASN A 489 16.88 -6.84 -11.71
N ARG A 490 17.69 -5.78 -11.68
CA ARG A 490 19.11 -5.81 -11.25
C ARG A 490 19.29 -6.36 -9.83
N ARG A 491 20.53 -6.74 -9.45
CA ARG A 491 20.86 -7.13 -8.08
C ARG A 491 20.43 -6.08 -7.05
N GLY A 492 19.99 -6.59 -5.91
CA GLY A 492 19.33 -5.82 -4.86
C GLY A 492 17.82 -5.74 -5.00
N LEU A 493 17.16 -6.38 -5.97
CA LEU A 493 15.69 -6.35 -6.06
C LEU A 493 15.08 -7.61 -5.45
N PRO A 494 13.95 -7.51 -4.71
CA PRO A 494 13.33 -8.69 -4.10
C PRO A 494 12.68 -9.61 -5.15
N GLY A 495 12.43 -10.86 -4.75
CA GLY A 495 11.78 -11.88 -5.59
C GLY A 495 12.72 -12.79 -6.39
N PHE A 496 14.02 -12.76 -6.10
CA PHE A 496 15.06 -13.60 -6.74
C PHE A 496 15.94 -14.31 -5.69
N GLY A 497 15.45 -14.47 -4.46
CA GLY A 497 16.20 -15.02 -3.33
C GLY A 497 16.98 -13.96 -2.54
N MET A 498 17.40 -14.33 -1.32
CA MET A 498 18.08 -13.42 -0.40
C MET A 498 19.49 -13.05 -0.84
N GLU A 499 20.22 -13.98 -1.48
CA GLU A 499 21.55 -13.68 -2.02
C GLU A 499 21.49 -12.53 -3.04
N TRP A 500 20.56 -12.61 -4.00
CA TRP A 500 20.35 -11.56 -5.00
C TRP A 500 19.97 -10.21 -4.36
N LEU A 501 19.13 -10.24 -3.33
CA LEU A 501 18.68 -9.06 -2.60
C LEU A 501 19.83 -8.39 -1.83
N GLU A 502 20.70 -9.19 -1.22
CA GLU A 502 21.77 -8.68 -0.34
C GLU A 502 23.02 -8.22 -1.10
N GLU A 503 23.25 -8.70 -2.33
CA GLU A 503 24.42 -8.37 -3.15
C GLU A 503 24.63 -6.87 -3.42
N ILE A 504 23.59 -6.03 -3.24
CA ILE A 504 23.73 -4.58 -3.40
C ILE A 504 24.29 -3.89 -2.15
N SER A 505 24.24 -4.55 -0.99
CA SER A 505 24.65 -3.97 0.29
C SER A 505 26.11 -3.54 0.24
N LEU A 506 26.36 -2.25 0.50
CA LEU A 506 27.68 -1.62 0.41
C LEU A 506 28.32 -1.60 -1.00
N ASP A 507 27.61 -2.03 -2.07
CA ASP A 507 28.11 -2.09 -3.46
C ASP A 507 27.21 -1.32 -4.46
N TYR A 508 26.77 -0.11 -4.11
CA TYR A 508 25.82 0.67 -4.92
C TYR A 508 26.33 1.05 -6.32
N GLY A 509 27.66 1.12 -6.53
CA GLY A 509 28.27 1.43 -7.81
C GLY A 509 28.78 0.20 -8.58
N GLY A 510 28.62 -1.00 -8.03
CA GLY A 510 29.27 -2.20 -8.56
C GLY A 510 28.35 -3.06 -9.42
N LEU A 511 28.03 -4.24 -8.90
CA LEU A 511 27.37 -5.29 -9.67
C LEU A 511 25.98 -4.89 -10.17
N CYS A 512 25.21 -4.17 -9.35
CA CYS A 512 23.89 -3.67 -9.72
C CYS A 512 23.94 -2.70 -10.93
N MET A 513 24.99 -1.88 -11.05
CA MET A 513 25.19 -0.99 -12.20
C MET A 513 25.64 -1.76 -13.45
N LYS A 514 26.46 -2.80 -13.27
CA LYS A 514 26.85 -3.71 -14.36
C LYS A 514 25.65 -4.46 -14.93
N ASP A 515 24.71 -4.85 -14.08
CA ASP A 515 23.45 -5.49 -14.50
C ASP A 515 22.63 -4.55 -15.41
N LEU A 516 22.50 -3.27 -15.02
CA LEU A 516 21.85 -2.24 -15.83
C LEU A 516 22.52 -2.11 -17.22
N LEU A 517 23.86 -1.96 -17.25
CA LEU A 517 24.62 -1.84 -18.50
C LEU A 517 24.51 -3.09 -19.37
N THR A 518 24.54 -4.27 -18.76
CA THR A 518 24.42 -5.56 -19.44
C THR A 518 23.06 -5.71 -20.11
N SER A 519 21.97 -5.30 -19.44
CA SER A 519 20.63 -5.34 -20.04
C SER A 519 20.54 -4.49 -21.31
N VAL A 520 21.17 -3.31 -21.31
CA VAL A 520 21.23 -2.42 -22.48
C VAL A 520 22.08 -3.02 -23.59
N ASP A 521 23.26 -3.55 -23.27
CA ASP A 521 24.17 -4.12 -24.27
C ASP A 521 23.59 -5.37 -24.96
N LEU A 522 22.82 -6.17 -24.22
CA LEU A 522 22.09 -7.30 -24.79
C LEU A 522 20.93 -6.84 -25.67
N MET A 523 20.15 -5.85 -25.24
CA MET A 523 19.04 -5.30 -26.04
C MET A 523 19.50 -4.60 -27.31
N LYS A 524 20.68 -3.96 -27.32
CA LYS A 524 21.26 -3.34 -28.52
C LYS A 524 21.48 -4.30 -29.70
N LYS A 525 21.54 -5.61 -29.44
CA LYS A 525 21.69 -6.63 -30.49
C LYS A 525 20.41 -6.80 -31.32
N GLU A 526 19.28 -6.37 -30.79
CA GLU A 526 17.99 -6.46 -31.46
C GLU A 526 17.91 -5.48 -32.63
N SER A 527 17.43 -5.95 -33.79
CA SER A 527 17.37 -5.15 -35.02
C SER A 527 16.48 -3.92 -34.90
N TYR A 528 15.58 -3.88 -33.93
CA TYR A 528 14.63 -2.78 -33.72
C TYR A 528 15.09 -1.74 -32.68
N VAL A 529 16.20 -1.96 -31.97
CA VAL A 529 16.75 -0.96 -31.04
C VAL A 529 17.61 0.05 -31.81
N ASP A 530 17.29 1.32 -31.65
CA ASP A 530 18.09 2.43 -32.17
C ASP A 530 19.21 2.80 -31.19
N SER A 531 20.44 2.37 -31.51
CA SER A 531 21.60 2.59 -30.64
C SER A 531 22.04 4.05 -30.54
N ASP A 532 21.58 4.92 -31.46
CA ASP A 532 21.87 6.35 -31.44
C ASP A 532 20.81 7.16 -30.68
N ARG A 533 19.72 6.51 -30.24
CA ARG A 533 18.64 7.12 -29.43
C ARG A 533 18.34 6.31 -28.18
N LEU A 534 19.36 6.13 -27.35
CA LEU A 534 19.28 5.49 -26.04
C LEU A 534 19.40 6.51 -24.91
N GLY A 535 18.42 6.49 -24.02
CA GLY A 535 18.41 7.27 -22.78
C GLY A 535 18.23 6.38 -21.54
N CYS A 536 18.34 6.97 -20.36
CA CYS A 536 18.00 6.31 -19.11
C CYS A 536 17.23 7.26 -18.17
N VAL A 537 16.30 6.70 -17.39
CA VAL A 537 15.42 7.45 -16.49
C VAL A 537 15.28 6.72 -15.17
N GLY A 538 15.06 7.45 -14.07
CA GLY A 538 14.92 6.84 -12.74
C GLY A 538 14.75 7.90 -11.65
N ALA A 539 14.27 7.47 -10.49
CA ALA A 539 14.05 8.33 -9.32
C ALA A 539 14.55 7.68 -8.03
N SER A 540 14.82 8.48 -6.99
CA SER A 540 15.46 8.01 -5.75
C SER A 540 16.78 7.29 -6.07
N PHE A 541 17.02 6.06 -5.59
CA PHE A 541 18.17 5.24 -5.99
C PHE A 541 18.28 5.04 -7.51
N GLY A 542 17.16 5.03 -8.23
CA GLY A 542 17.14 5.04 -9.69
C GLY A 542 17.70 6.33 -10.28
N GLY A 543 17.46 7.46 -9.62
CA GLY A 543 18.07 8.75 -9.97
C GLY A 543 19.56 8.76 -9.68
N TYR A 544 19.98 8.22 -8.52
CA TYR A 544 21.40 7.96 -8.24
C TYR A 544 22.05 7.13 -9.35
N SER A 545 21.38 6.05 -9.80
CA SER A 545 21.85 5.20 -10.89
C SER A 545 22.00 5.96 -12.21
N VAL A 546 21.03 6.81 -12.58
CA VAL A 546 21.13 7.66 -13.78
C VAL A 546 22.34 8.60 -13.71
N TYR A 547 22.54 9.29 -12.59
CA TYR A 547 23.69 10.19 -12.41
C TYR A 547 25.03 9.43 -12.40
N TRP A 548 25.08 8.26 -11.78
CA TRP A 548 26.26 7.40 -11.81
C TRP A 548 26.57 6.97 -13.25
N LEU A 549 25.55 6.50 -13.98
CA LEU A 549 25.68 6.07 -15.37
C LEU A 549 26.15 7.21 -16.27
N ALA A 550 25.70 8.46 -16.06
CA ALA A 550 26.16 9.61 -16.84
C ALA A 550 27.70 9.76 -16.87
N GLY A 551 28.41 9.35 -15.81
CA GLY A 551 29.88 9.32 -15.77
C GLY A 551 30.54 8.01 -16.26
N HIS A 552 29.79 6.91 -16.33
CA HIS A 552 30.36 5.55 -16.43
C HIS A 552 29.80 4.70 -17.58
N HIS A 553 28.86 5.23 -18.36
CA HIS A 553 28.16 4.46 -19.40
C HIS A 553 28.98 4.20 -20.68
N GLN A 554 30.18 4.76 -20.82
CA GLN A 554 31.07 4.59 -21.98
C GLN A 554 30.36 4.87 -23.32
N LYS A 555 29.71 6.04 -23.44
CA LYS A 555 29.00 6.51 -24.65
C LYS A 555 27.78 5.67 -25.07
N ARG A 556 27.28 4.76 -24.21
CA ARG A 556 26.05 3.97 -24.48
C ARG A 556 24.77 4.79 -24.63
N PHE A 557 24.56 5.80 -23.79
CA PHE A 557 23.41 6.71 -23.82
C PHE A 557 23.79 8.01 -24.54
N LYS A 558 22.81 8.66 -25.19
CA LYS A 558 23.03 9.79 -26.10
C LYS A 558 22.30 11.07 -25.70
N VAL A 559 21.23 10.96 -24.92
CA VAL A 559 20.40 12.07 -24.43
C VAL A 559 19.81 11.68 -23.09
#